data_AF-A0A359F020-F1
#
_entry.id   AF-A0A359F020-F1
#
_cell.length_a   1.000
_cell.length_b   1.000
_cell.length_c   1.000
_cell.angle_alpha   90.00
_cell.angle_beta   90.00
_cell.angle_gamma   90.00
#
_symmetry.space_group_name_H-M   'P 1'
#
loop_
_entity.id
_entity.type
_entity.pdbx_description
1 polymer ?
#
loop_
_entity_poly.entity_id
_entity_poly.type
_entity_poly.pdbx_seq_one_letter_code
_entity_poly.pdbx_strand_id
1 'polypeptide(L)'
;MKVLFLFICLFLSVVSPVLARTPLMPVENLKAGMQGYAKTVISGDTIETFPVEVLGVTGSESMGYQILIRAGGDVIARSGGISQGMSGSPVYIDGRLAGAIAYGTAFTDPHYCLLTPIHDMLDILDKPEPHRTAGDVSLLPKGTPLLAGGFTPAGISVLQEGLQPYGLAVADTGVSGGVSSAKDLEPGSSVGAALVQGDLTLGALGTVTWTDEQGRILAFGHPFMKRGDAGFFLTKTWVLASLPNLQAAYKVGTIGAAAGMFNQDRAAGVAGQIGRLPAYIPLYVSVSDSTRSRNGSARVKIINDEQLAPTLTASVLASQAAKIADHGTGGSARILFDITATGSKEELLHVSRENMYFDKSALVKQLPAELQETVQVLLQNKLEKVRITNIDVNVDVSTETLVAEIKKVAVEEKEPKPGDTIHLKVTLKPYRGEEFIRKVPYKLPGDAAGELRLNVRGGASTAWIQEMLRKQKEEGEAHPKKEDKKKDVKLSDYVKEVNNADRNNDIIVEYAPDQKRQASLREEEEEASLAALLAGGRNKQSVAIDYIVDGEQKVTVRLP
;
A
#
# COMPACT_ATOMS: atom_id res chain seq x y z
N MET A 1 69.39 -5.59 33.35
CA MET A 1 68.37 -4.77 34.04
C MET A 1 67.60 -3.77 33.17
N LYS A 2 67.95 -3.50 31.90
CA LYS A 2 67.19 -2.54 31.06
C LYS A 2 66.14 -3.15 30.12
N VAL A 3 66.13 -4.47 29.94
CA VAL A 3 65.18 -5.16 29.02
C VAL A 3 63.92 -5.65 29.76
N LEU A 4 63.98 -5.82 31.08
CA LEU A 4 62.84 -6.29 31.89
C LEU A 4 61.84 -5.18 32.23
N PHE A 5 62.24 -3.91 32.17
CA PHE A 5 61.37 -2.77 32.48
C PHE A 5 60.50 -2.35 31.29
N LEU A 6 60.89 -2.71 30.05
CA LEU A 6 60.15 -2.34 28.84
C LEU A 6 58.94 -3.26 28.58
N PHE A 7 58.94 -4.48 29.13
CA PHE A 7 57.82 -5.42 28.98
C PHE A 7 56.68 -5.19 29.99
N ILE A 8 56.96 -4.54 31.12
CA ILE A 8 55.94 -4.24 32.15
C ILE A 8 55.14 -2.97 31.79
N CYS A 9 55.71 -2.04 31.01
CA CYS A 9 54.99 -0.87 30.52
C CYS A 9 54.12 -1.14 29.28
N LEU A 10 54.31 -2.25 28.55
CA LEU A 10 53.49 -2.61 27.38
C LEU A 10 52.23 -3.43 27.74
N PHE A 11 52.09 -3.85 29.00
CA PHE A 11 50.92 -4.60 29.48
C PHE A 11 49.86 -3.73 30.18
N LEU A 12 50.08 -2.41 30.32
CA LEU A 12 49.20 -1.48 31.04
C LEU A 12 48.43 -0.51 30.13
N SER A 13 48.46 -0.71 28.81
CA SER A 13 47.73 0.13 27.85
C SER A 13 46.82 -0.69 26.92
N VAL A 14 46.27 -1.80 27.41
CA VAL A 14 45.02 -2.34 26.84
C VAL A 14 43.88 -1.71 27.62
N VAL A 15 43.63 -0.43 27.36
CA VAL A 15 42.32 0.15 27.67
C VAL A 15 41.39 -0.47 26.62
N SER A 16 40.86 -1.66 26.91
CA SER A 16 39.65 -2.09 26.23
C SER A 16 38.63 -0.98 26.44
N PRO A 17 38.01 -0.42 25.38
CA PRO A 17 36.80 0.33 25.61
C PRO A 17 35.81 -0.69 26.15
N VAL A 18 35.64 -0.73 27.46
CA VAL A 18 34.41 -1.23 28.05
C VAL A 18 33.37 -0.22 27.59
N LEU A 19 32.82 -0.45 26.39
CA LEU A 19 31.71 0.30 25.87
C LEU A 19 30.58 0.09 26.88
N ALA A 20 30.32 1.15 27.65
CA ALA A 20 29.41 1.10 28.76
C ALA A 20 28.00 0.79 28.21
N ARG A 21 27.51 -0.41 28.52
CA ARG A 21 26.10 -0.77 28.38
C ARG A 21 25.28 0.38 28.97
N THR A 22 24.40 1.00 28.19
CA THR A 22 23.62 2.17 28.63
C THR A 22 22.99 1.85 29.99
N PRO A 23 23.38 2.55 31.07
CA PRO A 23 22.85 2.28 32.39
C PRO A 23 21.33 2.48 32.38
N LEU A 24 20.57 1.49 32.87
CA LEU A 24 19.11 1.53 32.87
C LEU A 24 18.59 2.05 34.22
N MET A 25 17.49 2.80 34.19
CA MET A 25 16.75 3.24 35.37
C MET A 25 15.48 2.38 35.50
N PRO A 26 15.42 1.50 36.52
CA PRO A 26 14.19 0.79 36.88
C PRO A 26 13.08 1.77 37.26
N VAL A 27 11.83 1.45 36.90
CA VAL A 27 10.68 2.34 37.16
C VAL A 27 10.45 2.55 38.64
N GLU A 28 10.71 1.53 39.46
CA GLU A 28 10.53 1.53 40.91
C GLU A 28 11.45 2.56 41.61
N ASN A 29 12.53 2.96 40.93
CA ASN A 29 13.47 3.96 41.44
C ASN A 29 13.07 5.39 41.04
N LEU A 30 12.15 5.57 40.09
CA LEU A 30 11.69 6.89 39.68
C LEU A 30 10.74 7.49 40.72
N LYS A 31 10.93 8.78 41.03
CA LYS A 31 10.12 9.53 41.98
C LYS A 31 9.80 10.92 41.44
N ALA A 32 8.67 11.46 41.87
CA ALA A 32 8.31 12.84 41.59
C ALA A 32 9.40 13.81 42.08
N GLY A 33 9.65 14.87 41.32
CA GLY A 33 10.69 15.88 41.54
C GLY A 33 12.07 15.51 41.00
N MET A 34 12.29 14.27 40.53
CA MET A 34 13.55 13.90 39.88
C MET A 34 13.74 14.69 38.58
N GLN A 35 14.95 15.20 38.38
CA GLN A 35 15.32 15.97 37.21
C GLN A 35 16.20 15.13 36.29
N GLY A 36 16.13 15.42 34.99
CA GLY A 36 16.97 14.77 34.00
C GLY A 36 16.94 15.48 32.67
N TYR A 37 17.27 14.75 31.61
CA TYR A 37 17.29 15.30 30.26
C TYR A 37 16.84 14.28 29.22
N ALA A 38 16.36 14.77 28.09
CA ALA A 38 15.99 13.98 26.94
C ALA A 38 16.77 14.42 25.70
N LYS A 39 16.81 13.57 24.66
CA LYS A 39 17.51 13.84 23.40
C LYS A 39 16.55 13.75 22.21
N THR A 40 16.62 14.70 21.27
CA THR A 40 15.83 14.63 20.02
C THR A 40 16.46 15.49 18.92
N VAL A 41 15.96 15.38 17.69
CA VAL A 41 16.32 16.27 16.56
C VAL A 41 15.13 17.16 16.22
N ILE A 42 15.31 18.48 16.16
CA ILE A 42 14.26 19.44 15.74
C ILE A 42 14.61 20.18 14.43
N SER A 43 15.85 20.09 13.96
CA SER A 43 16.29 20.58 12.66
C SER A 43 17.55 19.84 12.20
N GLY A 44 17.62 19.55 10.90
CA GLY A 44 18.64 18.73 10.27
C GLY A 44 18.67 17.30 10.79
N ASP A 45 19.87 16.89 11.23
CA ASP A 45 20.16 15.60 11.86
C ASP A 45 21.02 15.76 13.13
N THR A 46 20.96 16.94 13.74
CA THR A 46 21.70 17.25 14.97
C THR A 46 20.85 16.93 16.19
N ILE A 47 21.38 16.07 17.06
CA ILE A 47 20.74 15.73 18.32
C ILE A 47 20.95 16.87 19.30
N GLU A 48 19.84 17.41 19.80
CA GLU A 48 19.80 18.42 20.85
C GLU A 48 19.24 17.81 22.15
N THR A 49 19.67 18.35 23.30
CA THR A 49 19.23 17.90 24.63
C THR A 49 18.32 18.91 25.28
N PHE A 50 17.32 18.46 26.04
CA PHE A 50 16.42 19.33 26.79
C PHE A 50 16.09 18.79 28.18
N PRO A 51 15.89 19.66 29.18
CA PRO A 51 15.59 19.25 30.55
C PRO A 51 14.19 18.64 30.67
N VAL A 52 14.06 17.68 31.59
CA VAL A 52 12.78 17.09 31.99
C VAL A 52 12.70 16.94 33.50
N GLU A 53 11.48 17.00 34.03
CA GLU A 53 11.15 16.74 35.43
C GLU A 53 10.11 15.61 35.51
N VAL A 54 10.34 14.64 36.40
CA VAL A 54 9.36 13.60 36.73
C VAL A 54 8.31 14.18 37.67
N LEU A 55 7.05 14.16 37.27
CA LEU A 55 5.94 14.68 38.09
C LEU A 55 5.25 13.59 38.88
N GLY A 56 5.23 12.37 38.36
CA GLY A 56 4.57 11.26 39.01
C GLY A 56 4.82 9.94 38.29
N VAL A 57 4.77 8.86 39.07
CA VAL A 57 4.86 7.48 38.61
C VAL A 57 3.70 6.73 39.23
N THR A 58 2.91 6.04 38.40
CA THR A 58 1.78 5.23 38.85
C THR A 58 1.72 3.92 38.04
N GLY A 59 0.90 2.97 38.49
CA GLY A 59 0.76 1.65 37.89
C GLY A 59 1.58 0.57 38.59
N SER A 60 1.64 -0.59 37.94
CA SER A 60 2.31 -1.80 38.41
C SER A 60 2.75 -2.63 37.22
N GLU A 61 3.61 -3.62 37.42
CA GLU A 61 3.99 -4.57 36.37
C GLU A 61 2.78 -5.22 35.68
N SER A 62 1.72 -5.53 36.43
CA SER A 62 0.50 -6.16 35.91
C SER A 62 -0.43 -5.22 35.14
N MET A 63 -0.41 -3.91 35.45
CA MET A 63 -1.32 -2.91 34.88
C MET A 63 -0.63 -2.00 33.85
N GLY A 64 0.71 -2.09 33.74
CA GLY A 64 1.56 -1.15 33.04
C GLY A 64 1.87 0.09 33.89
N TYR A 65 3.11 0.58 33.79
CA TYR A 65 3.51 1.82 34.45
C TYR A 65 3.17 3.05 33.61
N GLN A 66 2.83 4.15 34.27
CA GLN A 66 2.67 5.47 33.66
C GLN A 66 3.57 6.46 34.38
N ILE A 67 4.50 7.05 33.62
CA ILE A 67 5.45 8.05 34.13
C ILE A 67 5.11 9.38 33.48
N LEU A 68 4.61 10.35 34.26
CA LEU A 68 4.31 11.69 33.77
C LEU A 68 5.55 12.57 33.95
N ILE A 69 5.95 13.25 32.89
CA ILE A 69 7.02 14.24 32.93
C ILE A 69 6.58 15.61 32.41
N ARG A 70 7.32 16.64 32.82
CA ARG A 70 7.32 17.97 32.21
C ARG A 70 8.63 18.19 31.49
N ALA A 71 8.57 18.55 30.22
CA ALA A 71 9.72 18.96 29.43
C ALA A 71 9.82 20.50 29.37
N GLY A 72 11.03 21.02 29.21
CA GLY A 72 11.24 22.46 29.10
C GLY A 72 12.50 22.83 28.34
N GLY A 73 12.90 24.09 28.46
CA GLY A 73 14.10 24.62 27.81
C GLY A 73 13.90 25.03 26.35
N ASP A 74 14.99 25.49 25.74
CA ASP A 74 15.00 26.14 24.42
C ASP A 74 14.45 25.24 23.29
N VAL A 75 14.87 23.97 23.25
CA VAL A 75 14.42 22.99 22.24
C VAL A 75 12.89 22.84 22.24
N ILE A 76 12.30 22.74 23.43
CA ILE A 76 10.85 22.59 23.60
C ILE A 76 10.13 23.89 23.24
N ALA A 77 10.67 25.04 23.65
CA ALA A 77 10.11 26.34 23.29
C ALA A 77 10.10 26.57 21.76
N ARG A 78 11.22 26.31 21.08
CA ARG A 78 11.36 26.42 19.62
C ARG A 78 10.46 25.45 18.86
N SER A 79 10.13 24.32 19.48
CA SER A 79 9.26 23.30 18.89
C SER A 79 7.77 23.56 19.13
N GLY A 80 7.41 24.55 19.96
CA GLY A 80 6.03 24.77 20.39
C GLY A 80 5.53 23.73 21.39
N GLY A 81 6.44 23.06 22.11
CA GLY A 81 6.17 21.95 23.02
C GLY A 81 6.68 20.61 22.51
N ILE A 82 6.24 19.52 23.14
CA ILE A 82 6.49 18.15 22.69
C ILE A 82 5.76 17.90 21.38
N SER A 83 6.52 17.76 20.30
CA SER A 83 5.98 17.65 18.94
C SER A 83 5.81 16.20 18.48
N GLN A 84 4.83 15.95 17.61
CA GLN A 84 4.74 14.71 16.83
C GLN A 84 6.07 14.47 16.08
N GLY A 85 6.61 13.26 16.20
CA GLY A 85 7.96 12.91 15.76
C GLY A 85 9.05 13.01 16.83
N MET A 86 8.74 13.52 18.04
CA MET A 86 9.59 13.34 19.23
C MET A 86 9.34 12.00 19.94
N SER A 87 8.31 11.25 19.54
CA SER A 87 8.05 9.91 20.06
C SER A 87 9.30 9.04 19.91
N GLY A 88 9.70 8.40 21.00
CA GLY A 88 10.94 7.61 21.09
C GLY A 88 12.13 8.39 21.65
N SER A 89 12.01 9.70 21.91
CA SER A 89 13.12 10.49 22.46
C SER A 89 13.56 9.93 23.81
N PRO A 90 14.82 9.50 23.96
CA PRO A 90 15.27 8.82 25.17
C PRO A 90 15.42 9.82 26.31
N VAL A 91 14.92 9.43 27.48
CA VAL A 91 14.95 10.21 28.71
C VAL A 91 15.90 9.59 29.72
N TYR A 92 16.80 10.41 30.25
CA TYR A 92 17.82 10.03 31.22
C TYR A 92 17.60 10.74 32.54
N ILE A 93 17.53 9.97 33.63
CA ILE A 93 17.53 10.45 35.02
C ILE A 93 18.81 9.93 35.68
N ASP A 94 19.59 10.80 36.34
CA ASP A 94 20.90 10.45 36.93
C ASP A 94 21.86 9.75 35.95
N GLY A 95 21.81 10.14 34.66
CA GLY A 95 22.61 9.53 33.60
C GLY A 95 22.18 8.12 33.18
N ARG A 96 21.07 7.61 33.73
CA ARG A 96 20.49 6.29 33.42
C ARG A 96 19.25 6.45 32.53
N LEU A 97 19.13 5.63 31.48
CA LEU A 97 18.00 5.62 30.57
C LEU A 97 16.75 5.12 31.31
N ALA A 98 15.76 5.98 31.46
CA ALA A 98 14.50 5.69 32.15
C ALA A 98 13.39 5.23 31.20
N GLY A 99 13.39 5.74 29.97
CA GLY A 99 12.35 5.43 29.00
C GLY A 99 12.38 6.34 27.79
N ALA A 100 11.29 6.29 27.03
CA ALA A 100 11.08 7.09 25.84
C ALA A 100 9.85 7.98 25.97
N ILE A 101 9.91 9.18 25.41
CA ILE A 101 8.72 10.01 25.21
C ILE A 101 7.74 9.26 24.31
N ALA A 102 6.49 9.13 24.75
CA ALA A 102 5.46 8.34 24.07
C ALA A 102 4.22 9.19 23.78
N TYR A 103 3.39 9.37 24.80
CA TYR A 103 2.09 10.02 24.66
C TYR A 103 2.18 11.46 25.12
N GLY A 104 2.06 12.39 24.18
CA GLY A 104 1.29 13.59 24.46
C GLY A 104 -0.15 13.25 24.11
N THR A 105 -1.02 12.99 25.09
CA THR A 105 -2.42 13.38 24.85
C THR A 105 -2.41 14.86 24.44
N ALA A 106 -3.44 15.36 23.75
CA ALA A 106 -3.59 16.80 23.56
C ALA A 106 -3.83 17.44 24.94
N PHE A 107 -2.78 17.52 25.74
CA PHE A 107 -2.71 18.20 27.00
C PHE A 107 -2.93 19.66 26.67
N THR A 108 -3.67 20.35 27.53
CA THR A 108 -3.89 21.79 27.37
C THR A 108 -2.56 22.56 27.41
N ASP A 109 -1.51 21.99 28.01
CA ASP A 109 -0.14 22.49 27.98
C ASP A 109 0.78 21.48 27.25
N PRO A 110 1.46 21.89 26.18
CA PRO A 110 2.27 21.00 25.34
C PRO A 110 3.64 20.65 25.95
N HIS A 111 3.92 21.06 27.18
CA HIS A 111 5.14 20.69 27.92
C HIS A 111 5.01 19.36 28.67
N TYR A 112 3.82 18.75 28.75
CA TYR A 112 3.59 17.51 29.49
C TYR A 112 3.54 16.31 28.54
N CYS A 113 4.15 15.19 28.93
CA CYS A 113 4.03 13.92 28.22
C CYS A 113 4.23 12.72 29.14
N LEU A 114 3.76 11.55 28.68
CA LEU A 114 4.04 10.27 29.29
C LEU A 114 5.32 9.66 28.73
N LEU A 115 6.04 8.94 29.60
CA LEU A 115 7.11 8.06 29.20
C LEU A 115 6.66 6.61 29.18
N THR A 116 7.15 5.89 28.18
CA THR A 116 7.16 4.44 28.18
C THR A 116 8.46 3.97 28.83
N PRO A 117 8.39 3.15 29.90
CA PRO A 117 9.56 2.60 30.55
C PRO A 117 10.52 1.87 29.61
N ILE A 118 11.82 2.03 29.81
CA ILE A 118 12.82 1.38 28.96
C ILE A 118 12.74 -0.15 29.03
N HIS A 119 12.40 -0.72 30.19
CA HIS A 119 12.31 -2.17 30.38
C HIS A 119 11.20 -2.77 29.51
N ASP A 120 10.02 -2.12 29.47
CA ASP A 120 8.91 -2.52 28.60
C ASP A 120 9.28 -2.49 27.11
N MET A 121 10.12 -1.53 26.71
CA MET A 121 10.62 -1.45 25.33
C MET A 121 11.65 -2.53 25.03
N LEU A 122 12.58 -2.81 25.95
CA LEU A 122 13.58 -3.86 25.79
C LEU A 122 12.96 -5.25 25.68
N ASP A 123 11.87 -5.50 26.40
CA ASP A 123 11.09 -6.74 26.33
C ASP A 123 10.57 -7.06 24.91
N ILE A 124 10.39 -6.04 24.06
CA ILE A 124 9.99 -6.21 22.65
C ILE A 124 11.03 -7.02 21.87
N LEU A 125 12.32 -6.84 22.19
CA LEU A 125 13.43 -7.48 21.47
C LEU A 125 13.47 -8.99 21.70
N ASP A 126 12.96 -9.45 22.85
CA ASP A 126 13.09 -10.83 23.30
C ASP A 126 11.80 -11.66 23.08
N LYS A 127 10.64 -11.00 22.86
CA LYS A 127 9.30 -11.65 22.78
C LYS A 127 8.58 -11.34 21.45
N PRO A 128 8.96 -11.97 20.33
CA PRO A 128 8.22 -11.81 19.08
C PRO A 128 6.84 -12.50 19.17
N GLU A 129 5.74 -11.75 19.08
CA GLU A 129 4.40 -12.33 18.86
C GLU A 129 4.05 -12.39 17.35
N PRO A 130 3.21 -13.34 16.92
CA PRO A 130 2.74 -13.41 15.54
C PRO A 130 1.96 -12.17 15.10
N HIS A 131 1.89 -11.95 13.78
CA HIS A 131 1.05 -10.94 13.15
C HIS A 131 -0.42 -11.17 13.51
N ARG A 132 -1.15 -10.12 13.92
CA ARG A 132 -2.60 -10.22 14.21
C ARG A 132 -3.42 -9.77 13.00
N THR A 133 -4.24 -10.65 12.44
CA THR A 133 -5.21 -10.32 11.38
C THR A 133 -6.50 -9.72 11.95
N ALA A 134 -6.89 -8.54 11.43
CA ALA A 134 -8.14 -7.74 11.46
C ALA A 134 -9.34 -8.01 12.41
N GLY A 135 -9.46 -9.11 13.16
CA GLY A 135 -10.57 -9.35 14.09
C GLY A 135 -10.47 -8.63 15.43
N ASP A 136 -9.30 -8.06 15.75
CA ASP A 136 -8.96 -7.61 17.10
C ASP A 136 -8.36 -6.19 17.12
N VAL A 137 -8.69 -5.38 16.11
CA VAL A 137 -8.27 -3.96 16.05
C VAL A 137 -9.20 -3.14 16.95
N SER A 138 -9.11 -3.35 18.27
CA SER A 138 -9.72 -2.45 19.24
C SER A 138 -9.00 -1.10 19.15
N LEU A 139 -9.71 -0.06 18.71
CA LEU A 139 -9.40 1.38 18.88
C LEU A 139 -7.90 1.67 19.01
N LEU A 140 -7.19 1.72 17.89
CA LEU A 140 -5.85 2.32 17.86
C LEU A 140 -5.96 3.76 18.38
N PRO A 141 -5.11 4.19 19.33
CA PRO A 141 -4.97 5.61 19.62
C PRO A 141 -4.75 6.35 18.30
N LYS A 142 -5.46 7.46 18.05
CA LYS A 142 -5.29 8.28 16.83
C LYS A 142 -3.80 8.52 16.61
N GLY A 143 -3.24 7.80 15.64
CA GLY A 143 -1.81 7.58 15.53
C GLY A 143 -1.04 8.79 15.02
N THR A 144 0.29 8.68 15.07
CA THR A 144 1.19 9.60 14.38
C THR A 144 0.79 9.68 12.90
N PRO A 145 0.50 10.88 12.36
CA PRO A 145 0.08 11.02 10.98
C PRO A 145 1.20 10.55 10.03
N LEU A 146 0.80 9.89 8.95
CA LEU A 146 1.70 9.52 7.87
C LEU A 146 2.04 10.77 7.06
N LEU A 147 3.32 11.07 6.94
CA LEU A 147 3.84 12.11 6.07
C LEU A 147 3.97 11.54 4.66
N ALA A 148 3.23 12.13 3.72
CA ALA A 148 3.31 11.77 2.32
C ALA A 148 4.20 12.78 1.58
N GLY A 149 5.29 12.31 0.97
CA GLY A 149 6.19 13.12 0.16
C GLY A 149 6.17 12.69 -1.30
N GLY A 150 5.96 13.64 -2.21
CA GLY A 150 5.98 13.42 -3.67
C GLY A 150 4.65 12.95 -4.27
N PHE A 151 3.63 12.75 -3.43
CA PHE A 151 2.26 12.46 -3.86
C PHE A 151 1.58 13.72 -4.40
N THR A 152 0.66 13.54 -5.34
CA THR A 152 -0.25 14.62 -5.77
C THR A 152 -1.55 14.55 -4.96
N PRO A 153 -2.40 15.60 -4.97
CA PRO A 153 -3.69 15.55 -4.28
C PRO A 153 -4.57 14.34 -4.66
N ALA A 154 -4.48 13.88 -5.91
CA ALA A 154 -5.20 12.69 -6.35
C ALA A 154 -4.72 11.42 -5.63
N GLY A 155 -3.40 11.23 -5.50
CA GLY A 155 -2.85 10.11 -4.75
C GLY A 155 -3.08 10.20 -3.25
N ILE A 156 -3.01 11.41 -2.67
CA ILE A 156 -3.38 11.65 -1.26
C ILE A 156 -4.83 11.27 -1.02
N SER A 157 -5.75 11.60 -1.93
CA SER A 157 -7.17 11.21 -1.82
C SER A 157 -7.32 9.68 -1.77
N VAL A 158 -6.61 8.95 -2.64
CA VAL A 158 -6.62 7.48 -2.64
C VAL A 158 -6.06 6.92 -1.32
N LEU A 159 -4.97 7.50 -0.80
CA LEU A 159 -4.43 7.11 0.50
C LEU A 159 -5.41 7.38 1.64
N GLN A 160 -6.01 8.57 1.69
CA GLN A 160 -6.97 8.94 2.74
C GLN A 160 -8.19 8.01 2.74
N GLU A 161 -8.76 7.72 1.56
CA GLU A 161 -9.91 6.82 1.42
C GLU A 161 -9.55 5.39 1.83
N GLY A 162 -8.43 4.84 1.33
CA GLY A 162 -8.08 3.44 1.56
C GLY A 162 -7.42 3.15 2.91
N LEU A 163 -6.83 4.15 3.58
CA LEU A 163 -6.17 3.98 4.87
C LEU A 163 -7.09 4.31 6.07
N GLN A 164 -8.21 5.00 5.84
CA GLN A 164 -9.18 5.34 6.88
C GLN A 164 -9.71 4.13 7.66
N PRO A 165 -10.02 2.96 7.05
CA PRO A 165 -10.47 1.78 7.78
C PRO A 165 -9.44 1.24 8.79
N TYR A 166 -8.17 1.55 8.59
CA TYR A 166 -7.07 1.15 9.47
C TYR A 166 -6.72 2.22 10.51
N GLY A 167 -7.50 3.31 10.60
CA GLY A 167 -7.27 4.40 11.54
C GLY A 167 -6.03 5.26 11.24
N LEU A 168 -5.49 5.15 10.04
CA LEU A 168 -4.29 5.88 9.60
C LEU A 168 -4.68 7.19 8.94
N ALA A 169 -4.21 8.30 9.50
CA ALA A 169 -4.35 9.63 8.91
C ALA A 169 -3.12 9.97 8.05
N VAL A 170 -3.34 10.63 6.92
CA VAL A 170 -2.28 11.07 6.00
C VAL A 170 -2.23 12.59 5.96
N ALA A 171 -1.05 13.14 6.23
CA ALA A 171 -0.75 14.55 6.14
C ALA A 171 0.06 14.83 4.86
N ASP A 172 -0.42 15.80 4.08
CA ASP A 172 0.28 16.34 2.90
C ASP A 172 1.35 17.36 3.32
N THR A 173 2.26 16.92 4.18
CA THR A 173 3.36 17.73 4.74
C THR A 173 4.71 17.04 4.60
N GLY A 174 4.76 15.89 3.92
CA GLY A 174 6.00 15.20 3.63
C GLY A 174 6.78 15.93 2.54
N VAL A 175 8.07 16.15 2.78
CA VAL A 175 8.93 16.79 1.79
C VAL A 175 9.46 15.71 0.82
N SER A 176 9.24 15.90 -0.47
CA SER A 176 9.85 15.07 -1.52
C SER A 176 11.31 15.48 -1.76
N GLY A 177 12.21 14.53 -1.97
CA GLY A 177 13.61 14.81 -2.27
C GLY A 177 14.59 14.23 -1.25
N GLY A 178 15.61 13.53 -1.75
CA GLY A 178 16.46 12.57 -1.04
C GLY A 178 17.52 13.13 -0.08
N VAL A 179 17.23 14.21 0.65
CA VAL A 179 18.10 14.55 1.79
C VAL A 179 17.80 13.56 2.90
N SER A 180 18.76 12.68 3.16
CA SER A 180 18.75 11.71 4.25
C SER A 180 19.96 12.01 5.13
N SER A 181 19.86 11.76 6.44
CA SER A 181 21.03 11.89 7.31
C SER A 181 22.09 10.87 6.89
N ALA A 182 23.34 11.33 6.79
CA ALA A 182 24.51 10.47 6.59
C ALA A 182 25.02 9.85 7.91
N LYS A 183 24.59 10.38 9.06
CA LYS A 183 25.01 9.92 10.38
C LYS A 183 24.43 8.55 10.72
N ASP A 184 25.07 7.85 11.63
CA ASP A 184 24.51 6.62 12.18
C ASP A 184 23.35 6.89 13.13
N LEU A 185 22.50 5.89 13.27
CA LEU A 185 21.37 5.98 14.18
C LEU A 185 21.86 5.69 15.60
N GLU A 186 21.68 6.67 16.48
CA GLU A 186 22.04 6.59 17.89
C GLU A 186 20.87 7.14 18.75
N PRO A 187 20.85 6.91 20.07
CA PRO A 187 19.78 7.41 20.93
C PRO A 187 19.59 8.94 20.83
N GLY A 188 18.42 9.35 20.33
CA GLY A 188 18.06 10.74 20.04
C GLY A 188 18.02 11.09 18.55
N SER A 189 18.59 10.26 17.67
CA SER A 189 18.51 10.44 16.21
C SER A 189 17.06 10.41 15.73
N SER A 190 16.73 11.20 14.71
CA SER A 190 15.44 11.04 14.01
C SER A 190 15.48 9.78 13.14
N VAL A 191 14.37 9.05 13.16
CA VAL A 191 14.19 7.79 12.42
C VAL A 191 12.79 7.75 11.83
N GLY A 192 12.62 7.05 10.72
CA GLY A 192 11.33 6.91 10.05
C GLY A 192 10.87 5.46 9.98
N ALA A 193 9.59 5.24 10.20
CA ALA A 193 8.89 4.00 9.86
C ALA A 193 8.15 4.21 8.54
N ALA A 194 8.68 3.69 7.44
CA ALA A 194 8.13 3.92 6.11
C ALA A 194 7.32 2.72 5.58
N LEU A 195 6.20 3.05 4.93
CA LEU A 195 5.33 2.14 4.19
C LEU A 195 5.64 2.17 2.68
N VAL A 196 6.06 3.32 2.16
CA VAL A 196 6.49 3.52 0.77
C VAL A 196 7.82 4.26 0.75
N GLN A 197 8.77 3.79 -0.06
CA GLN A 197 10.10 4.38 -0.21
C GLN A 197 10.50 4.50 -1.68
N GLY A 198 11.15 5.58 -2.10
CA GLY A 198 11.62 5.79 -3.47
C GLY A 198 11.34 7.21 -3.94
N ASP A 199 10.87 7.35 -5.18
CA ASP A 199 10.50 8.65 -5.75
C ASP A 199 9.29 9.28 -5.02
N LEU A 200 8.42 8.44 -4.46
CA LEU A 200 7.39 8.81 -3.50
C LEU A 200 7.68 8.15 -2.15
N THR A 201 7.35 8.85 -1.08
CA THR A 201 7.58 8.36 0.29
C THR A 201 6.33 8.52 1.14
N LEU A 202 6.05 7.51 1.96
CA LEU A 202 4.96 7.53 2.93
C LEU A 202 5.45 6.87 4.21
N GLY A 203 5.39 7.58 5.33
CA GLY A 203 5.81 7.03 6.62
C GLY A 203 5.60 7.99 7.78
N ALA A 204 5.93 7.53 8.98
CA ALA A 204 5.90 8.35 10.19
C ALA A 204 7.33 8.67 10.64
N LEU A 205 7.51 9.88 11.18
CA LEU A 205 8.74 10.26 11.87
C LEU A 205 8.66 9.89 13.35
N GLY A 206 9.81 9.47 13.88
CA GLY A 206 10.03 9.21 15.29
C GLY A 206 11.46 9.54 15.68
N THR A 207 11.83 9.07 16.86
CA THR A 207 13.15 9.21 17.45
C THR A 207 13.65 7.85 17.94
N VAL A 208 14.94 7.61 17.78
CA VAL A 208 15.61 6.42 18.29
C VAL A 208 15.73 6.51 19.80
N THR A 209 15.21 5.53 20.52
CA THR A 209 15.34 5.44 21.98
C THR A 209 16.64 4.77 22.38
N TRP A 210 16.95 3.64 21.75
CA TRP A 210 18.05 2.78 22.16
C TRP A 210 18.57 1.97 20.99
N THR A 211 19.86 1.65 21.04
CA THR A 211 20.59 0.84 20.05
C THR A 211 21.65 0.01 20.75
N ASP A 212 22.05 -1.10 20.15
CA ASP A 212 23.24 -1.87 20.55
C ASP A 212 24.24 -2.10 19.42
N GLU A 213 25.35 -2.76 19.78
CA GLU A 213 26.44 -3.13 18.89
C GLU A 213 26.02 -4.15 17.83
N GLN A 214 24.96 -4.92 18.09
CA GLN A 214 24.41 -5.89 17.15
C GLN A 214 23.52 -5.20 16.10
N GLY A 215 23.28 -3.89 16.21
CA GLY A 215 22.41 -3.13 15.31
C GLY A 215 20.92 -3.29 15.60
N ARG A 216 20.56 -3.85 16.77
CA ARG A 216 19.17 -3.82 17.24
C ARG A 216 18.83 -2.40 17.67
N ILE A 217 17.58 -2.02 17.47
CA ILE A 217 17.12 -0.66 17.71
C ILE A 217 15.70 -0.65 18.27
N LEU A 218 15.47 0.28 19.19
CA LEU A 218 14.17 0.66 19.71
C LEU A 218 13.89 2.10 19.31
N ALA A 219 12.70 2.34 18.78
CA ALA A 219 12.23 3.65 18.34
C ALA A 219 10.74 3.76 18.62
N PHE A 220 10.24 5.00 18.65
CA PHE A 220 8.86 5.32 19.03
C PHE A 220 8.53 4.86 20.46
N GLY A 221 8.02 5.76 21.29
CA GLY A 221 7.59 5.39 22.65
C GLY A 221 6.22 4.69 22.68
N HIS A 222 5.60 4.47 21.53
CA HIS A 222 4.24 3.93 21.40
C HIS A 222 4.14 3.08 20.12
N PRO A 223 3.11 2.24 19.98
CA PRO A 223 2.88 1.51 18.73
C PRO A 223 2.72 2.47 17.57
N PHE A 224 3.22 2.07 16.40
CA PHE A 224 2.92 2.75 15.16
C PHE A 224 1.53 2.33 14.65
N MET A 225 1.34 1.02 14.46
CA MET A 225 0.08 0.41 14.03
C MET A 225 -0.35 -0.76 14.93
N LYS A 226 0.47 -1.14 15.93
CA LYS A 226 0.29 -2.29 16.82
C LYS A 226 0.11 -3.61 16.05
N ARG A 227 0.84 -3.79 14.94
CA ARG A 227 0.77 -5.01 14.08
C ARG A 227 1.32 -6.27 14.74
N GLY A 228 2.15 -6.08 15.75
CA GLY A 228 2.91 -7.13 16.34
C GLY A 228 4.12 -7.49 15.49
N ASP A 229 4.04 -8.56 14.70
CA ASP A 229 5.04 -8.80 13.66
C ASP A 229 4.87 -7.74 12.57
N ALA A 230 5.96 -7.05 12.21
CA ALA A 230 5.94 -5.90 11.32
C ALA A 230 6.99 -6.03 10.21
N GLY A 231 6.77 -5.31 9.11
CA GLY A 231 7.67 -5.31 7.95
C GLY A 231 7.90 -3.91 7.41
N PHE A 232 8.10 -2.93 8.30
CA PHE A 232 8.27 -1.53 7.88
C PHE A 232 9.72 -1.23 7.55
N PHE A 233 9.95 -0.30 6.62
CA PHE A 233 11.29 0.21 6.40
C PHE A 233 11.70 1.07 7.58
N LEU A 234 12.86 0.77 8.15
CA LEU A 234 13.55 1.68 9.07
C LEU A 234 14.40 2.62 8.22
N THR A 235 14.19 3.93 8.36
CA THR A 235 14.83 4.95 7.51
C THR A 235 15.59 6.00 8.30
N LYS A 236 16.67 6.53 7.70
CA LYS A 236 17.39 7.71 8.20
C LYS A 236 16.71 8.97 7.68
N THR A 237 16.15 9.77 8.57
CA THR A 237 15.31 10.92 8.20
C THR A 237 16.11 12.22 8.22
N TRP A 238 15.56 13.28 7.64
CA TRP A 238 16.06 14.64 7.79
C TRP A 238 14.92 15.55 8.27
N VAL A 239 15.08 16.20 9.41
CA VAL A 239 14.07 17.09 9.96
C VAL A 239 14.28 18.47 9.37
N LEU A 240 13.32 18.99 8.61
CA LEU A 240 13.41 20.36 8.10
C LEU A 240 13.22 21.35 9.26
N ALA A 241 12.14 21.19 10.01
CA ALA A 241 11.82 21.97 11.18
C ALA A 241 10.79 21.26 12.08
N SER A 242 10.74 21.64 13.34
CA SER A 242 9.58 21.41 14.20
C SER A 242 8.68 22.63 14.16
N LEU A 243 7.40 22.45 13.86
CA LEU A 243 6.44 23.55 13.70
C LEU A 243 5.44 23.58 14.87
N PRO A 244 5.22 24.75 15.49
CA PRO A 244 4.17 24.92 16.48
C PRO A 244 2.79 24.84 15.82
N ASN A 245 1.80 24.30 16.53
CA ASN A 245 0.43 24.18 16.04
C ASN A 245 -0.56 24.19 17.22
N LEU A 246 -1.73 24.80 17.02
CA LEU A 246 -2.74 24.97 18.08
C LEU A 246 -3.34 23.65 18.57
N GLN A 247 -3.35 22.62 17.73
CA GLN A 247 -3.84 21.29 18.07
C GLN A 247 -2.72 20.38 18.59
N ALA A 248 -1.62 20.28 17.84
CA ALA A 248 -0.41 19.56 18.27
C ALA A 248 0.78 19.93 17.38
N ALA A 249 1.88 20.38 17.98
CA ALA A 249 3.13 20.64 17.25
C ALA A 249 3.63 19.37 16.51
N TYR A 250 4.33 19.51 15.39
CA TYR A 250 4.79 18.38 14.59
C TYR A 250 6.09 18.67 13.85
N LYS A 251 6.89 17.62 13.62
CA LYS A 251 8.09 17.66 12.78
C LYS A 251 7.70 17.54 11.31
N VAL A 252 8.26 18.42 10.49
CA VAL A 252 8.23 18.33 9.02
C VAL A 252 9.62 17.87 8.57
N GLY A 253 9.66 16.90 7.67
CA GLY A 253 10.92 16.34 7.21
C GLY A 253 10.75 15.35 6.08
N THR A 254 11.87 14.74 5.71
CA THR A 254 11.95 13.65 4.73
C THR A 254 12.05 12.32 5.46
N ILE A 255 11.42 11.29 4.90
CA ILE A 255 11.55 9.92 5.39
C ILE A 255 12.95 9.33 5.06
N GLY A 256 13.57 9.78 3.97
CA GLY A 256 14.96 9.45 3.62
C GLY A 256 15.19 7.98 3.22
N ALA A 257 16.46 7.54 3.23
CA ALA A 257 16.86 6.22 2.75
C ALA A 257 16.62 5.12 3.81
N ALA A 258 16.18 3.95 3.37
CA ALA A 258 16.08 2.77 4.21
C ALA A 258 17.46 2.30 4.69
N ALA A 259 17.59 2.19 6.00
CA ALA A 259 18.79 1.72 6.70
C ALA A 259 18.57 0.35 7.36
N GLY A 260 17.34 -0.18 7.36
CA GLY A 260 17.02 -1.48 7.96
C GLY A 260 15.53 -1.78 7.93
N MET A 261 15.07 -2.56 8.90
CA MET A 261 13.66 -2.93 9.06
C MET A 261 13.21 -2.74 10.51
N PHE A 262 11.96 -2.32 10.68
CA PHE A 262 11.24 -2.57 11.91
C PHE A 262 10.49 -3.89 11.76
N ASN A 263 10.80 -4.84 12.64
CA ASN A 263 10.22 -6.18 12.64
C ASN A 263 9.21 -6.39 13.78
N GLN A 264 9.07 -5.43 14.69
CA GLN A 264 8.16 -5.51 15.83
C GLN A 264 7.46 -4.17 16.05
N ASP A 265 6.14 -4.19 16.22
CA ASP A 265 5.31 -3.01 16.48
C ASP A 265 4.34 -3.32 17.62
N ARG A 266 4.72 -2.91 18.84
CA ARG A 266 4.13 -3.33 20.11
C ARG A 266 3.57 -2.15 20.89
N ALA A 267 2.83 -2.45 21.95
CA ALA A 267 2.24 -1.43 22.82
C ALA A 267 3.29 -0.49 23.46
N ALA A 268 4.52 -0.97 23.70
CA ALA A 268 5.59 -0.18 24.28
C ALA A 268 6.46 0.56 23.24
N GLY A 269 6.27 0.31 21.95
CA GLY A 269 7.11 0.93 20.91
C GLY A 269 7.38 0.02 19.72
N VAL A 270 8.35 0.43 18.91
CA VAL A 270 8.74 -0.27 17.68
C VAL A 270 10.18 -0.75 17.81
N ALA A 271 10.42 -2.01 17.46
CA ALA A 271 11.77 -2.58 17.43
C ALA A 271 12.16 -3.04 16.03
N GLY A 272 13.47 -3.06 15.79
CA GLY A 272 14.01 -3.35 14.47
C GLY A 272 15.46 -3.75 14.48
N GLN A 273 15.99 -3.84 13.27
CA GLN A 273 17.36 -4.23 12.98
C GLN A 273 17.92 -3.35 11.86
N ILE A 274 19.05 -2.70 12.12
CA ILE A 274 19.82 -1.94 11.12
C ILE A 274 20.53 -2.94 10.18
N GLY A 275 20.62 -2.57 8.90
CA GLY A 275 21.33 -3.32 7.85
C GLY A 275 20.50 -4.38 7.12
N ARG A 276 19.35 -4.78 7.67
CA ARG A 276 18.45 -5.76 7.03
C ARG A 276 17.15 -5.09 6.58
N LEU A 277 16.87 -5.10 5.28
CA LEU A 277 15.60 -4.57 4.75
C LEU A 277 14.44 -5.56 4.95
N PRO A 278 13.19 -5.08 5.08
CA PRO A 278 12.03 -5.95 5.09
C PRO A 278 11.79 -6.55 3.71
N ALA A 279 10.96 -7.59 3.62
CA ALA A 279 10.41 -8.00 2.33
C ALA A 279 9.52 -6.87 1.78
N TYR A 280 9.65 -6.58 0.49
CA TYR A 280 8.93 -5.48 -0.16
C TYR A 280 8.51 -5.83 -1.57
N ILE A 281 7.51 -5.09 -2.07
CA ILE A 281 7.00 -5.16 -3.43
C ILE A 281 7.61 -3.98 -4.21
N PRO A 282 8.51 -4.22 -5.19
CA PRO A 282 8.95 -3.18 -6.09
C PRO A 282 7.83 -2.84 -7.08
N LEU A 283 7.60 -1.54 -7.25
CA LEU A 283 6.62 -0.98 -8.17
C LEU A 283 7.30 0.05 -9.07
N TYR A 284 7.14 -0.12 -10.37
CA TYR A 284 7.52 0.87 -11.37
C TYR A 284 6.29 1.34 -12.12
N VAL A 285 6.07 2.66 -12.13
CA VAL A 285 4.98 3.30 -12.88
C VAL A 285 5.59 4.24 -13.90
N SER A 286 5.23 4.05 -15.17
CA SER A 286 5.57 4.93 -16.28
C SER A 286 4.29 5.50 -16.87
N VAL A 287 4.22 6.82 -17.02
CA VAL A 287 3.06 7.51 -17.60
C VAL A 287 3.53 8.43 -18.72
N SER A 288 2.86 8.36 -19.86
CA SER A 288 2.99 9.29 -20.98
C SER A 288 1.68 10.00 -21.25
N ASP A 289 1.72 11.30 -21.50
CA ASP A 289 0.62 12.07 -22.08
C ASP A 289 0.90 12.25 -23.57
N SER A 290 0.16 11.53 -24.41
CA SER A 290 0.31 11.54 -25.86
C SER A 290 -0.18 12.84 -26.50
N THR A 291 -1.14 13.55 -25.89
CA THR A 291 -1.61 14.84 -26.39
C THR A 291 -0.56 15.94 -26.21
N ARG A 292 0.13 15.95 -25.06
CA ARG A 292 1.09 17.01 -24.68
C ARG A 292 2.56 16.61 -24.81
N SER A 293 2.83 15.39 -25.28
CA SER A 293 4.19 14.85 -25.41
C SER A 293 5.00 14.94 -24.11
N ARG A 294 4.34 14.71 -22.98
CA ARG A 294 4.98 14.66 -21.66
C ARG A 294 5.11 13.22 -21.21
N ASN A 295 6.15 12.93 -20.46
CA ASN A 295 6.33 11.63 -19.84
C ASN A 295 6.93 11.79 -18.45
N GLY A 296 6.79 10.75 -17.65
CA GLY A 296 7.56 10.60 -16.44
C GLY A 296 7.26 9.27 -15.78
N SER A 297 8.15 8.88 -14.89
CA SER A 297 8.04 7.63 -14.16
C SER A 297 8.32 7.81 -12.68
N ALA A 298 7.95 6.78 -11.92
CA ALA A 298 8.22 6.66 -10.50
C ALA A 298 8.63 5.22 -10.17
N ARG A 299 9.67 5.06 -9.37
CA ARG A 299 10.12 3.81 -8.76
C ARG A 299 9.92 3.88 -7.26
N VAL A 300 9.17 2.92 -6.73
CA VAL A 300 8.96 2.81 -5.29
C VAL A 300 9.09 1.37 -4.81
N LYS A 301 9.34 1.23 -3.53
CA LYS A 301 9.28 0.00 -2.76
C LYS A 301 8.13 0.14 -1.78
N ILE A 302 7.20 -0.81 -1.82
CA ILE A 302 6.02 -0.85 -0.96
C ILE A 302 6.23 -1.99 0.04
N ILE A 303 5.86 -1.77 1.30
CA ILE A 303 5.91 -2.85 2.29
C ILE A 303 5.07 -4.05 1.85
N ASN A 304 5.52 -5.27 2.16
CA ASN A 304 4.76 -6.47 1.85
C ASN A 304 3.69 -6.74 2.92
N ASP A 305 2.66 -5.89 2.96
CA ASP A 305 1.50 -5.99 3.86
C ASP A 305 0.22 -6.22 3.05
N GLU A 306 -0.47 -7.33 3.33
CA GLU A 306 -1.63 -7.80 2.57
C GLU A 306 -2.80 -6.80 2.60
N GLN A 307 -2.90 -5.97 3.64
CA GLN A 307 -3.98 -5.00 3.82
C GLN A 307 -3.64 -3.64 3.23
N LEU A 308 -2.39 -3.21 3.33
CA LEU A 308 -1.97 -1.87 2.91
C LEU A 308 -1.48 -1.82 1.45
N ALA A 309 -0.76 -2.84 0.99
CA ALA A 309 -0.12 -2.84 -0.33
C ALA A 309 -1.06 -2.52 -1.51
N PRO A 310 -2.34 -2.98 -1.55
CA PRO A 310 -3.26 -2.63 -2.64
C PRO A 310 -3.47 -1.11 -2.75
N THR A 311 -3.83 -0.45 -1.64
CA THR A 311 -4.05 1.01 -1.59
C THR A 311 -2.77 1.78 -1.87
N LEU A 312 -1.63 1.33 -1.32
CA LEU A 312 -0.34 1.98 -1.56
C LEU A 312 0.02 1.93 -3.06
N THR A 313 -0.18 0.80 -3.71
CA THR A 313 0.06 0.62 -5.15
C THR A 313 -0.83 1.57 -5.98
N ALA A 314 -2.13 1.59 -5.67
CA ALA A 314 -3.10 2.44 -6.33
C ALA A 314 -2.77 3.94 -6.21
N SER A 315 -2.34 4.37 -5.01
CA SER A 315 -2.02 5.77 -4.73
C SER A 315 -0.80 6.30 -5.48
N VAL A 316 0.20 5.44 -5.73
CA VAL A 316 1.41 5.78 -6.49
C VAL A 316 1.05 5.94 -7.96
N LEU A 317 0.25 5.02 -8.52
CA LEU A 317 -0.28 5.14 -9.88
C LEU A 317 -1.13 6.40 -10.05
N ALA A 318 -2.07 6.66 -9.14
CA ALA A 318 -2.90 7.87 -9.18
C ALA A 318 -2.05 9.15 -9.13
N SER A 319 -1.03 9.18 -8.25
CA SER A 319 -0.12 10.32 -8.15
C SER A 319 0.62 10.58 -9.45
N GLN A 320 1.23 9.53 -10.01
CA GLN A 320 2.02 9.66 -11.22
C GLN A 320 1.15 10.00 -12.43
N ALA A 321 -0.04 9.40 -12.53
CA ALA A 321 -1.00 9.72 -13.58
C ALA A 321 -1.47 11.19 -13.50
N ALA A 322 -1.86 11.68 -12.32
CA ALA A 322 -2.22 13.09 -12.13
C ALA A 322 -1.07 14.04 -12.44
N LYS A 323 0.15 13.73 -11.97
CA LYS A 323 1.34 14.56 -12.18
C LYS A 323 1.66 14.73 -13.66
N ILE A 324 1.54 13.64 -14.43
CA ILE A 324 1.80 13.69 -15.87
C ILE A 324 0.63 14.31 -16.62
N ALA A 325 -0.62 13.93 -16.34
CA ALA A 325 -1.80 14.49 -17.00
C ALA A 325 -1.95 16.01 -16.77
N ASP A 326 -1.64 16.53 -15.57
CA ASP A 326 -1.53 17.98 -15.30
C ASP A 326 -2.73 18.81 -15.81
N HIS A 327 -3.94 18.22 -15.78
CA HIS A 327 -5.20 18.85 -16.14
C HIS A 327 -6.38 18.23 -15.37
N GLY A 328 -7.41 19.04 -15.08
CA GLY A 328 -8.66 18.57 -14.47
C GLY A 328 -9.72 18.11 -15.47
N THR A 329 -9.42 18.14 -16.78
CA THR A 329 -10.33 17.69 -17.82
C THR A 329 -10.35 16.17 -17.91
N GLY A 330 -11.50 15.61 -18.29
CA GLY A 330 -11.60 14.22 -18.68
C GLY A 330 -10.77 13.87 -19.90
N GLY A 331 -10.73 12.58 -20.20
CA GLY A 331 -9.91 12.04 -21.27
C GLY A 331 -9.98 10.54 -21.28
N SER A 332 -9.13 9.94 -22.10
CA SER A 332 -8.96 8.50 -22.19
C SER A 332 -7.59 8.10 -21.69
N ALA A 333 -7.48 6.92 -21.07
CA ALA A 333 -6.21 6.33 -20.71
C ALA A 333 -6.17 4.87 -21.16
N ARG A 334 -5.02 4.43 -21.66
CA ARG A 334 -4.68 3.03 -21.80
C ARG A 334 -3.73 2.67 -20.67
N ILE A 335 -4.02 1.59 -19.96
CA ILE A 335 -3.17 1.06 -18.89
C ILE A 335 -2.77 -0.37 -19.25
N LEU A 336 -1.48 -0.65 -19.14
CA LEU A 336 -0.90 -1.99 -19.16
C LEU A 336 -0.23 -2.20 -17.81
N PHE A 337 -0.56 -3.27 -17.10
CA PHE A 337 0.17 -3.67 -15.91
C PHE A 337 0.56 -5.13 -15.96
N ASP A 338 1.77 -5.41 -15.49
CA ASP A 338 2.39 -6.72 -15.41
C ASP A 338 2.79 -6.98 -13.95
N ILE A 339 2.21 -8.02 -13.35
CA ILE A 339 2.46 -8.43 -11.98
C ILE A 339 3.09 -9.81 -12.00
N THR A 340 4.27 -9.92 -11.41
CA THR A 340 4.93 -11.20 -11.15
C THR A 340 4.83 -11.53 -9.67
N ALA A 341 4.36 -12.74 -9.37
CA ALA A 341 4.22 -13.23 -8.01
C ALA A 341 4.62 -14.71 -7.90
N THR A 342 4.91 -15.15 -6.68
CA THR A 342 5.18 -16.56 -6.35
C THR A 342 4.16 -17.07 -5.35
N GLY A 343 3.57 -18.23 -5.63
CA GLY A 343 2.70 -18.96 -4.71
C GLY A 343 3.46 -19.66 -3.57
N SER A 344 2.73 -20.41 -2.76
CA SER A 344 3.26 -21.08 -1.57
C SER A 344 4.18 -22.26 -1.89
N LYS A 345 4.08 -22.83 -3.10
CA LYS A 345 4.89 -23.93 -3.61
C LYS A 345 5.94 -23.44 -4.62
N GLU A 346 6.28 -22.15 -4.58
CA GLU A 346 7.20 -21.49 -5.49
C GLU A 346 6.77 -21.51 -6.97
N GLU A 347 5.49 -21.76 -7.24
CA GLU A 347 4.94 -21.61 -8.58
C GLU A 347 4.93 -20.14 -9.01
N LEU A 348 5.29 -19.90 -10.28
CA LEU A 348 5.24 -18.57 -10.86
C LEU A 348 3.80 -18.22 -11.25
N LEU A 349 3.33 -17.11 -10.73
CA LEU A 349 2.06 -16.49 -11.09
C LEU A 349 2.34 -15.21 -11.87
N HIS A 350 1.70 -15.04 -13.02
CA HIS A 350 1.89 -13.90 -13.89
C HIS A 350 0.55 -13.33 -14.33
N VAL A 351 0.29 -12.08 -13.94
CA VAL A 351 -0.87 -11.31 -14.38
C VAL A 351 -0.39 -10.23 -15.34
N SER A 352 -0.95 -10.19 -16.55
CA SER A 352 -0.65 -9.19 -17.58
C SER A 352 -1.97 -8.70 -18.16
N ARG A 353 -2.26 -7.42 -17.92
CA ARG A 353 -3.56 -6.81 -18.23
C ARG A 353 -3.36 -5.52 -18.98
N GLU A 354 -4.05 -5.40 -20.10
CA GLU A 354 -4.18 -4.16 -20.85
C GLU A 354 -5.66 -3.77 -20.89
N ASN A 355 -5.97 -2.51 -20.58
CA ASN A 355 -7.33 -2.00 -20.59
C ASN A 355 -7.35 -0.51 -20.96
N MET A 356 -8.52 0.01 -21.32
CA MET A 356 -8.73 1.44 -21.60
C MET A 356 -9.84 2.02 -20.73
N TYR A 357 -9.70 3.26 -20.29
CA TYR A 357 -10.70 3.95 -19.49
C TYR A 357 -10.97 5.32 -20.06
N PHE A 358 -12.21 5.75 -19.97
CA PHE A 358 -12.63 7.11 -20.31
C PHE A 358 -13.51 7.62 -19.18
N ASP A 359 -13.23 8.83 -18.74
CA ASP A 359 -14.09 9.56 -17.83
C ASP A 359 -14.05 11.05 -18.19
N LYS A 360 -15.16 11.74 -17.99
CA LYS A 360 -15.31 13.18 -18.29
C LYS A 360 -14.59 14.09 -17.30
N SER A 361 -14.23 13.60 -16.11
CA SER A 361 -13.61 14.41 -15.06
C SER A 361 -12.79 13.63 -14.02
N ALA A 362 -12.99 12.32 -13.89
CA ALA A 362 -12.46 11.49 -12.80
C ALA A 362 -11.54 10.36 -13.29
N LEU A 363 -10.94 10.50 -14.48
CA LEU A 363 -10.10 9.46 -15.09
C LEU A 363 -9.01 8.95 -14.14
N VAL A 364 -8.30 9.87 -13.49
CA VAL A 364 -7.20 9.53 -12.56
C VAL A 364 -7.70 8.77 -11.32
N LYS A 365 -8.96 8.98 -10.90
CA LYS A 365 -9.56 8.25 -9.78
C LYS A 365 -9.96 6.82 -10.18
N GLN A 366 -10.44 6.63 -11.42
CA GLN A 366 -10.87 5.32 -11.91
C GLN A 366 -9.69 4.43 -12.31
N LEU A 367 -8.66 5.01 -12.93
CA LEU A 367 -7.53 4.29 -13.53
C LEU A 367 -6.87 3.23 -12.61
N PRO A 368 -6.64 3.48 -11.30
CA PRO A 368 -5.97 2.51 -10.45
C PRO A 368 -6.84 1.34 -9.99
N ALA A 369 -8.17 1.38 -10.22
CA ALA A 369 -9.10 0.46 -9.59
C ALA A 369 -8.84 -1.02 -9.94
N GLU A 370 -8.62 -1.33 -11.22
CA GLU A 370 -8.35 -2.71 -11.65
C GLU A 370 -7.01 -3.23 -11.10
N LEU A 371 -5.97 -2.39 -11.08
CA LEU A 371 -4.68 -2.75 -10.49
C LEU A 371 -4.82 -2.99 -8.99
N GLN A 372 -5.50 -2.09 -8.28
CA GLN A 372 -5.74 -2.22 -6.85
C GLN A 372 -6.43 -3.54 -6.51
N GLU A 373 -7.51 -3.84 -7.23
CA GLU A 373 -8.28 -5.06 -7.01
C GLU A 373 -7.45 -6.31 -7.33
N THR A 374 -6.68 -6.29 -8.41
CA THR A 374 -5.79 -7.41 -8.76
C THR A 374 -4.77 -7.68 -7.66
N VAL A 375 -4.13 -6.64 -7.13
CA VAL A 375 -3.18 -6.77 -6.01
C VAL A 375 -3.89 -7.26 -4.74
N GLN A 376 -5.09 -6.76 -4.46
CA GLN A 376 -5.90 -7.18 -3.32
C GLN A 376 -6.25 -8.66 -3.41
N VAL A 377 -6.74 -9.13 -4.55
CA VAL A 377 -7.08 -10.54 -4.76
C VAL A 377 -5.86 -11.43 -4.62
N LEU A 378 -4.71 -11.05 -5.19
CA LEU A 378 -3.48 -11.85 -5.06
C LEU A 378 -3.06 -11.97 -3.59
N LEU A 379 -3.06 -10.87 -2.82
CA LEU A 379 -2.57 -10.86 -1.45
C LEU A 379 -3.56 -11.38 -0.41
N GLN A 380 -4.87 -11.18 -0.63
CA GLN A 380 -5.94 -11.51 0.33
C GLN A 380 -6.75 -12.75 -0.06
N ASN A 381 -6.25 -13.56 -0.99
CA ASN A 381 -6.91 -14.82 -1.36
C ASN A 381 -6.95 -15.80 -0.18
N LYS A 382 -7.98 -16.66 -0.14
CA LYS A 382 -8.16 -17.68 0.91
C LYS A 382 -7.44 -19.01 0.63
N LEU A 383 -6.78 -19.15 -0.53
CA LEU A 383 -6.22 -20.42 -0.99
C LEU A 383 -4.80 -20.65 -0.50
N GLU A 384 -3.92 -19.67 -0.72
CA GLU A 384 -2.51 -19.77 -0.38
C GLU A 384 -1.85 -18.41 -0.20
N LYS A 385 -0.72 -18.38 0.52
CA LYS A 385 0.07 -17.17 0.67
C LYS A 385 0.79 -16.86 -0.64
N VAL A 386 0.64 -15.61 -1.10
CA VAL A 386 1.27 -15.11 -2.33
C VAL A 386 2.30 -14.05 -1.96
N ARG A 387 3.43 -14.07 -2.66
CA ARG A 387 4.42 -13.01 -2.58
C ARG A 387 4.57 -12.35 -3.95
N ILE A 388 4.14 -11.10 -4.05
CA ILE A 388 4.37 -10.30 -5.25
C ILE A 388 5.86 -9.91 -5.28
N THR A 389 6.53 -10.25 -6.38
CA THR A 389 7.96 -9.96 -6.56
C THR A 389 8.20 -8.70 -7.38
N ASN A 390 7.24 -8.30 -8.23
CA ASN A 390 7.36 -7.12 -9.07
C ASN A 390 6.00 -6.67 -9.62
N ILE A 391 5.81 -5.35 -9.74
CA ILE A 391 4.68 -4.72 -10.43
C ILE A 391 5.24 -3.66 -11.39
N ASP A 392 5.01 -3.83 -12.69
CA ASP A 392 5.28 -2.82 -13.71
C ASP A 392 3.95 -2.28 -14.24
N VAL A 393 3.85 -0.95 -14.37
CA VAL A 393 2.65 -0.28 -14.87
C VAL A 393 3.06 0.75 -15.92
N ASN A 394 2.45 0.67 -17.10
CA ASN A 394 2.59 1.61 -18.18
C ASN A 394 1.23 2.24 -18.49
N VAL A 395 1.17 3.57 -18.55
CA VAL A 395 -0.05 4.31 -18.86
C VAL A 395 0.20 5.29 -19.99
N ASP A 396 -0.68 5.29 -20.99
CA ASP A 396 -0.80 6.35 -21.97
C ASP A 396 -2.11 7.13 -21.73
N VAL A 397 -2.00 8.39 -21.35
CA VAL A 397 -3.13 9.30 -21.14
C VAL A 397 -3.29 10.26 -22.31
N SER A 398 -4.53 10.58 -22.65
CA SER A 398 -4.90 11.52 -23.70
C SER A 398 -6.13 12.32 -23.31
N THR A 399 -6.19 13.58 -23.73
CA THR A 399 -7.40 14.42 -23.61
C THR A 399 -8.49 14.04 -24.62
N GLU A 400 -8.17 13.18 -25.58
CA GLU A 400 -9.13 12.71 -26.58
C GLU A 400 -10.20 11.79 -25.98
N THR A 401 -11.39 11.81 -26.57
CA THR A 401 -12.48 10.87 -26.25
C THR A 401 -12.38 9.66 -27.17
N LEU A 402 -11.61 8.64 -26.75
CA LEU A 402 -11.39 7.40 -27.48
C LEU A 402 -12.51 6.39 -27.18
N VAL A 403 -13.75 6.80 -27.40
CA VAL A 403 -14.96 5.97 -27.23
C VAL A 403 -15.64 5.79 -28.59
N ALA A 404 -16.00 4.56 -28.92
CA ALA A 404 -16.71 4.21 -30.15
C ALA A 404 -17.96 3.36 -29.86
N GLU A 405 -19.12 3.81 -30.35
CA GLU A 405 -20.41 3.13 -30.19
C GLU A 405 -20.62 2.12 -31.33
N ILE A 406 -21.06 0.89 -31.01
CA ILE A 406 -21.49 -0.10 -31.98
C ILE A 406 -22.84 0.33 -32.58
N LYS A 407 -22.87 0.72 -33.85
CA LYS A 407 -24.11 1.12 -34.54
C LYS A 407 -24.79 -0.03 -35.28
N LYS A 408 -24.00 -0.92 -35.88
CA LYS A 408 -24.50 -2.00 -36.72
C LYS A 408 -23.53 -3.17 -36.79
N VAL A 409 -24.07 -4.38 -36.90
CA VAL A 409 -23.31 -5.60 -37.15
C VAL A 409 -23.94 -6.37 -38.31
N ALA A 410 -23.10 -6.88 -39.22
CA ALA A 410 -23.53 -7.73 -40.31
C ALA A 410 -22.53 -8.88 -40.54
N VAL A 411 -23.01 -10.04 -40.94
CA VAL A 411 -22.17 -11.19 -41.33
C VAL A 411 -21.71 -10.98 -42.78
N GLU A 412 -20.43 -11.18 -43.06
CA GLU A 412 -19.88 -11.07 -44.41
C GLU A 412 -20.17 -12.31 -45.26
N GLU A 413 -20.10 -13.49 -44.66
CA GLU A 413 -20.32 -14.78 -45.30
C GLU A 413 -21.83 -15.09 -45.47
N LYS A 414 -22.19 -15.62 -46.64
CA LYS A 414 -23.59 -15.93 -46.98
C LYS A 414 -24.04 -17.33 -46.54
N GLU A 415 -23.15 -18.31 -46.62
CA GLU A 415 -23.42 -19.72 -46.30
C GLU A 415 -22.27 -20.31 -45.46
N PRO A 416 -22.10 -19.86 -44.20
CA PRO A 416 -21.06 -20.38 -43.32
C PRO A 416 -21.39 -21.81 -42.86
N LYS A 417 -20.37 -22.66 -42.71
CA LYS A 417 -20.52 -24.02 -42.19
C LYS A 417 -20.10 -24.11 -40.71
N PRO A 418 -20.57 -25.13 -39.98
CA PRO A 418 -20.07 -25.40 -38.63
C PRO A 418 -18.55 -25.57 -38.64
N GLY A 419 -17.86 -24.91 -37.71
CA GLY A 419 -16.39 -24.90 -37.65
C GLY A 419 -15.69 -23.79 -38.46
N ASP A 420 -16.40 -23.09 -39.37
CA ASP A 420 -15.82 -22.01 -40.17
C ASP A 420 -15.52 -20.76 -39.33
N THR A 421 -14.53 -19.97 -39.75
CA THR A 421 -14.31 -18.62 -39.23
C THR A 421 -15.07 -17.62 -40.10
N ILE A 422 -16.12 -17.02 -39.54
CA ILE A 422 -16.89 -15.94 -40.18
C ILE A 422 -16.32 -14.56 -39.82
N HIS A 423 -16.61 -13.54 -40.61
CA HIS A 423 -16.22 -12.17 -40.37
C HIS A 423 -17.46 -11.30 -40.12
N LEU A 424 -17.53 -10.74 -38.91
CA LEU A 424 -18.56 -9.77 -38.55
C LEU A 424 -18.07 -8.37 -38.93
N LYS A 425 -18.81 -7.69 -39.80
CA LYS A 425 -18.62 -6.26 -40.11
C LYS A 425 -19.30 -5.44 -39.01
N VAL A 426 -18.50 -4.96 -38.08
CA VAL A 426 -18.94 -4.11 -36.97
C VAL A 426 -18.72 -2.65 -37.35
N THR A 427 -19.81 -1.91 -37.55
CA THR A 427 -19.79 -0.47 -37.81
C THR A 427 -19.71 0.27 -36.48
N LEU A 428 -18.63 1.02 -36.29
CA LEU A 428 -18.31 1.77 -35.08
C LEU A 428 -18.40 3.27 -35.38
N LYS A 429 -18.99 4.02 -34.44
CA LYS A 429 -19.05 5.49 -34.47
C LYS A 429 -18.22 6.07 -33.32
N PRO A 430 -16.97 6.50 -33.56
CA PRO A 430 -16.21 7.29 -32.61
C PRO A 430 -16.94 8.58 -32.21
N TYR A 431 -16.71 9.04 -30.98
CA TYR A 431 -17.22 10.32 -30.52
C TYR A 431 -16.77 11.46 -31.45
N ARG A 432 -17.73 12.10 -32.12
CA ARG A 432 -17.51 13.18 -33.13
C ARG A 432 -16.63 12.79 -34.33
N GLY A 433 -16.29 11.51 -34.52
CA GLY A 433 -15.54 11.02 -35.67
C GLY A 433 -16.43 10.45 -36.78
N GLU A 434 -15.84 10.07 -37.91
CA GLU A 434 -16.53 9.36 -38.99
C GLU A 434 -16.76 7.89 -38.64
N GLU A 435 -17.81 7.29 -39.19
CA GLU A 435 -18.05 5.85 -39.01
C GLU A 435 -16.99 5.04 -39.74
N PHE A 436 -16.52 3.97 -39.11
CA PHE A 436 -15.63 3.01 -39.76
C PHE A 436 -16.10 1.58 -39.49
N ILE A 437 -15.66 0.65 -40.33
CA ILE A 437 -16.01 -0.77 -40.22
C ILE A 437 -14.80 -1.55 -39.77
N ARG A 438 -14.95 -2.29 -38.66
CA ARG A 438 -13.98 -3.28 -38.22
C ARG A 438 -14.48 -4.67 -38.59
N LYS A 439 -13.62 -5.48 -39.22
CA LYS A 439 -13.88 -6.90 -39.46
C LYS A 439 -13.42 -7.70 -38.25
N VAL A 440 -14.36 -8.36 -37.58
CA VAL A 440 -14.11 -9.16 -36.38
C VAL A 440 -14.22 -10.64 -36.78
N PRO A 441 -13.12 -11.42 -36.78
CA PRO A 441 -13.19 -12.85 -37.00
C PRO A 441 -13.90 -13.55 -35.84
N TYR A 442 -14.75 -14.52 -36.15
CA TYR A 442 -15.44 -15.35 -35.17
C TYR A 442 -15.44 -16.81 -35.64
N LYS A 443 -14.83 -17.70 -34.86
CA LYS A 443 -14.81 -19.13 -35.15
C LYS A 443 -16.10 -19.79 -34.67
N LEU A 444 -16.88 -20.34 -35.59
CA LEU A 444 -18.09 -21.08 -35.25
C LEU A 444 -17.74 -22.42 -34.57
N PRO A 445 -18.50 -22.83 -33.55
CA PRO A 445 -18.37 -24.18 -32.99
C PRO A 445 -18.65 -25.25 -34.05
N GLY A 446 -17.97 -26.39 -33.94
CA GLY A 446 -18.14 -27.50 -34.89
C GLY A 446 -19.50 -28.22 -34.78
N ASP A 447 -20.18 -28.07 -33.65
CA ASP A 447 -21.51 -28.60 -33.35
C ASP A 447 -22.63 -27.56 -33.57
N ALA A 448 -22.30 -26.40 -34.12
CA ALA A 448 -23.28 -25.37 -34.41
C ALA A 448 -24.27 -25.83 -35.50
N ALA A 449 -25.56 -25.57 -35.30
CA ALA A 449 -26.60 -25.91 -36.27
C ALA A 449 -27.75 -24.89 -36.24
N GLY A 450 -28.44 -24.75 -37.38
CA GLY A 450 -29.63 -23.92 -37.51
C GLY A 450 -29.36 -22.41 -37.43
N GLU A 451 -30.27 -21.68 -36.78
CA GLU A 451 -30.20 -20.22 -36.64
C GLU A 451 -29.46 -19.85 -35.35
N LEU A 452 -28.22 -19.38 -35.47
CA LEU A 452 -27.44 -18.86 -34.36
C LEU A 452 -27.68 -17.36 -34.18
N ARG A 453 -28.08 -16.96 -32.98
CA ARG A 453 -28.12 -15.55 -32.59
C ARG A 453 -26.83 -15.21 -31.86
N LEU A 454 -26.04 -14.32 -32.44
CA LEU A 454 -24.84 -13.78 -31.83
C LEU A 454 -25.14 -12.41 -31.22
N ASN A 455 -24.57 -12.17 -30.06
CA ASN A 455 -24.51 -10.87 -29.41
C ASN A 455 -23.12 -10.27 -29.60
N VAL A 456 -23.06 -9.02 -30.03
CA VAL A 456 -21.81 -8.27 -30.22
C VAL A 456 -21.87 -7.03 -29.36
N ARG A 457 -21.00 -6.95 -28.35
CA ARG A 457 -21.02 -5.88 -27.34
C ARG A 457 -19.63 -5.36 -27.01
N GLY A 458 -19.58 -4.20 -26.38
CA GLY A 458 -18.38 -3.73 -25.68
C GLY A 458 -18.10 -4.49 -24.38
N GLY A 459 -16.88 -4.35 -23.87
CA GLY A 459 -16.41 -5.11 -22.71
C GLY A 459 -17.02 -4.75 -21.36
N ALA A 460 -17.38 -3.48 -21.14
CA ALA A 460 -17.96 -3.00 -19.87
C ALA A 460 -17.23 -3.53 -18.61
N SER A 461 -15.89 -3.43 -18.59
CA SER A 461 -15.01 -4.12 -17.65
C SER A 461 -15.14 -3.70 -16.18
N THR A 462 -15.98 -2.72 -15.82
CA THR A 462 -16.26 -2.42 -14.40
C THR A 462 -17.23 -3.42 -13.78
N ALA A 463 -18.02 -4.14 -14.57
CA ALA A 463 -19.02 -5.09 -14.07
C ALA A 463 -18.40 -6.33 -13.38
N TRP A 464 -17.27 -6.83 -13.89
CA TRP A 464 -16.62 -8.00 -13.30
C TRP A 464 -15.94 -7.69 -11.95
N ILE A 465 -15.36 -6.49 -11.80
CA ILE A 465 -14.76 -6.02 -10.53
C ILE A 465 -15.82 -5.99 -9.43
N GLN A 466 -17.01 -5.45 -9.73
CA GLN A 466 -18.12 -5.39 -8.78
C GLN A 466 -18.62 -6.77 -8.36
N GLU A 467 -18.70 -7.71 -9.30
CA GLU A 467 -19.17 -9.08 -9.03
C GLU A 467 -18.14 -9.91 -8.26
N MET A 468 -16.84 -9.74 -8.54
CA MET A 468 -15.78 -10.39 -7.77
C MET A 468 -15.78 -9.92 -6.31
N LEU A 469 -15.95 -8.61 -6.08
CA LEU A 469 -16.09 -8.03 -4.74
C LEU A 469 -17.33 -8.55 -3.98
N ARG A 470 -18.45 -8.77 -4.69
CA ARG A 470 -19.67 -9.34 -4.11
C ARG A 470 -19.40 -10.75 -3.57
N LYS A 471 -18.71 -11.60 -4.34
CA LYS A 471 -18.42 -12.98 -3.93
C LYS A 471 -17.40 -13.12 -2.82
N GLN A 472 -16.35 -12.29 -2.79
CA GLN A 472 -15.43 -12.30 -1.64
C GLN A 472 -16.15 -12.01 -0.31
N LYS A 473 -17.17 -11.14 -0.35
CA LYS A 473 -18.02 -10.84 0.81
C LYS A 473 -18.98 -11.98 1.13
N GLU A 474 -19.64 -12.57 0.13
CA GLU A 474 -20.60 -13.67 0.30
C GLU A 474 -19.96 -14.96 0.80
N GLU A 475 -18.73 -15.28 0.40
CA GLU A 475 -17.96 -16.38 1.00
C GLU A 475 -17.54 -16.11 2.46
N GLY A 476 -17.88 -14.94 3.03
CA GLY A 476 -17.73 -14.60 4.44
C GLY A 476 -18.99 -14.83 5.28
N GLU A 477 -20.16 -15.00 4.66
CA GLU A 477 -21.42 -15.32 5.35
C GLU A 477 -21.74 -16.81 5.15
N ALA A 478 -21.75 -17.57 6.25
CA ALA A 478 -22.03 -19.00 6.23
C ALA A 478 -23.50 -19.27 5.88
N HIS A 479 -23.83 -19.29 4.59
CA HIS A 479 -25.07 -19.87 4.10
C HIS A 479 -24.87 -21.36 3.76
N PRO A 480 -25.69 -22.27 4.31
CA PRO A 480 -25.63 -23.68 3.95
C PRO A 480 -26.38 -23.88 2.63
N LYS A 481 -25.66 -24.01 1.52
CA LYS A 481 -26.22 -24.63 0.30
C LYS A 481 -25.31 -25.75 -0.22
N LYS A 482 -25.97 -26.66 -0.93
CA LYS A 482 -25.76 -28.10 -1.05
C LYS A 482 -24.44 -28.52 -1.72
N GLU A 483 -24.11 -29.79 -1.53
CA GLU A 483 -23.01 -30.56 -2.14
C GLU A 483 -22.99 -30.47 -3.68
N ASP A 484 -22.54 -29.35 -4.23
CA ASP A 484 -21.95 -29.34 -5.56
C ASP A 484 -20.50 -29.78 -5.43
N LYS A 485 -20.11 -30.76 -6.26
CA LYS A 485 -18.75 -31.34 -6.31
C LYS A 485 -17.71 -30.21 -6.23
N LYS A 486 -17.05 -30.06 -5.08
CA LYS A 486 -15.94 -29.13 -4.87
C LYS A 486 -14.87 -29.41 -5.93
N LYS A 487 -14.87 -28.63 -7.02
CA LYS A 487 -13.65 -28.46 -7.81
C LYS A 487 -12.67 -27.73 -6.90
N ASP A 488 -11.50 -28.31 -6.71
CA ASP A 488 -10.39 -27.62 -6.06
C ASP A 488 -10.01 -26.41 -6.92
N VAL A 489 -10.57 -25.23 -6.62
CA VAL A 489 -10.24 -23.99 -7.32
C VAL A 489 -8.81 -23.61 -6.95
N LYS A 490 -7.94 -23.51 -7.95
CA LYS A 490 -6.53 -23.13 -7.74
C LYS A 490 -6.35 -21.64 -8.00
N LEU A 491 -5.36 -21.03 -7.34
CA LEU A 491 -5.00 -19.64 -7.57
C LEU A 491 -4.59 -19.37 -9.03
N SER A 492 -3.97 -20.36 -9.68
CA SER A 492 -3.67 -20.30 -11.12
C SER A 492 -4.91 -20.11 -12.00
N ASP A 493 -6.08 -20.58 -11.55
CA ASP A 493 -7.32 -20.42 -12.31
C ASP A 493 -7.85 -18.99 -12.15
N TYR A 494 -7.75 -18.39 -10.96
CA TYR A 494 -8.02 -16.96 -10.76
C TYR A 494 -7.08 -16.08 -11.61
N VAL A 495 -5.79 -16.38 -11.63
CA VAL A 495 -4.82 -15.64 -12.48
C VAL A 495 -5.20 -15.71 -13.96
N LYS A 496 -5.64 -16.89 -14.42
CA LYS A 496 -6.17 -17.04 -15.79
C LYS A 496 -7.45 -16.25 -15.99
N GLU A 497 -8.37 -16.26 -15.02
CA GLU A 497 -9.62 -15.51 -15.10
C GLU A 497 -9.37 -14.00 -15.18
N VAL A 498 -8.50 -13.45 -14.34
CA VAL A 498 -8.09 -12.04 -14.39
C VAL A 498 -7.49 -11.73 -15.77
N ASN A 499 -6.52 -12.51 -16.24
CA ASN A 499 -5.88 -12.29 -17.54
C ASN A 499 -6.88 -12.31 -18.71
N ASN A 500 -7.89 -13.18 -18.65
CA ASN A 500 -8.91 -13.36 -19.68
C ASN A 500 -10.20 -12.53 -19.45
N ALA A 501 -10.25 -11.70 -18.40
CA ALA A 501 -11.39 -10.85 -18.12
C ALA A 501 -11.61 -9.84 -19.25
N ASP A 502 -12.87 -9.50 -19.49
CA ASP A 502 -13.27 -8.57 -20.55
C ASP A 502 -12.58 -7.21 -20.37
N ARG A 503 -12.05 -6.64 -21.46
CA ARG A 503 -11.41 -5.32 -21.47
C ARG A 503 -12.37 -4.29 -22.08
N ASN A 504 -12.34 -3.05 -21.63
CA ASN A 504 -13.19 -1.98 -22.17
C ASN A 504 -12.98 -1.72 -23.67
N ASN A 505 -11.81 -2.08 -24.20
CA ASN A 505 -11.47 -1.94 -25.61
C ASN A 505 -11.66 -3.22 -26.44
N ASP A 506 -12.35 -4.22 -25.88
CA ASP A 506 -12.73 -5.42 -26.61
C ASP A 506 -14.09 -5.26 -27.32
N ILE A 507 -14.14 -5.71 -28.57
CA ILE A 507 -15.39 -6.12 -29.21
C ILE A 507 -15.59 -7.60 -28.89
N ILE A 508 -16.65 -7.90 -28.14
CA ILE A 508 -16.95 -9.25 -27.67
C ILE A 508 -18.08 -9.84 -28.48
N VAL A 509 -17.88 -11.06 -28.97
CA VAL A 509 -18.87 -11.84 -29.71
C VAL A 509 -19.17 -13.11 -28.93
N GLU A 510 -20.44 -13.29 -28.57
CA GLU A 510 -20.92 -14.44 -27.80
C GLU A 510 -22.33 -14.85 -28.24
N TYR A 511 -22.81 -16.00 -27.81
CA TYR A 511 -24.19 -16.40 -28.13
C TYR A 511 -25.18 -15.54 -27.36
N ALA A 512 -26.22 -15.05 -28.04
CA ALA A 512 -27.28 -14.30 -27.40
C ALA A 512 -28.05 -15.20 -26.41
N PRO A 513 -28.41 -14.70 -25.22
CA PRO A 513 -29.16 -15.48 -24.24
C PRO A 513 -30.55 -15.87 -24.79
N ASP A 514 -30.95 -17.13 -24.60
CA ASP A 514 -32.24 -17.65 -25.03
C ASP A 514 -33.40 -16.98 -24.27
N GLN A 515 -34.47 -16.58 -24.96
CA GLN A 515 -35.63 -15.91 -24.33
C GLN A 515 -36.33 -16.77 -23.26
N LYS A 516 -36.28 -18.11 -23.37
CA LYS A 516 -36.78 -19.02 -22.32
C LYS A 516 -35.92 -19.00 -21.06
N ARG A 517 -34.63 -18.64 -21.20
CA ARG A 517 -33.67 -18.53 -20.12
C ARG A 517 -33.73 -17.17 -19.42
N GLN A 518 -34.27 -16.12 -20.04
CA GLN A 518 -34.52 -14.84 -19.34
C GLN A 518 -35.57 -14.97 -18.23
N ALA A 519 -36.52 -15.91 -18.35
CA ALA A 519 -37.48 -16.22 -17.30
C ALA A 519 -36.85 -17.05 -16.18
N SER A 520 -35.95 -18.00 -16.50
CA SER A 520 -35.23 -18.79 -15.50
C SER A 520 -34.07 -18.04 -14.83
N LEU A 521 -33.42 -17.09 -15.52
CA LEU A 521 -32.33 -16.26 -14.97
C LEU A 521 -32.83 -15.28 -13.90
N ARG A 522 -34.11 -14.89 -13.93
CA ARG A 522 -34.72 -14.13 -12.82
C ARG A 522 -35.01 -14.99 -11.59
N GLU A 523 -34.97 -16.32 -11.72
CA GLU A 523 -35.15 -17.29 -10.63
C GLU A 523 -33.82 -17.98 -10.24
N GLU A 524 -32.83 -18.06 -11.14
CA GLU A 524 -31.49 -18.66 -10.97
C GLU A 524 -30.39 -17.63 -10.60
N GLU A 525 -30.75 -16.34 -10.42
CA GLU A 525 -29.86 -15.27 -9.94
C GLU A 525 -29.30 -15.54 -8.52
N GLU A 526 -29.72 -16.63 -7.86
CA GLU A 526 -29.16 -17.10 -6.58
C GLU A 526 -28.04 -18.17 -6.67
N GLU A 527 -27.70 -18.75 -7.83
CA GLU A 527 -26.78 -19.93 -7.84
C GLU A 527 -25.87 -20.07 -9.09
N ALA A 528 -25.53 -18.99 -9.79
CA ALA A 528 -24.58 -19.06 -10.91
C ALA A 528 -23.10 -19.17 -10.44
N SER A 529 -22.45 -20.30 -10.75
CA SER A 529 -21.03 -20.54 -10.46
C SER A 529 -20.11 -19.46 -11.06
N LEU A 530 -19.06 -19.07 -10.33
CA LEU A 530 -18.05 -18.04 -10.67
C LEU A 530 -17.50 -18.16 -12.10
N ALA A 531 -17.24 -19.39 -12.55
CA ALA A 531 -16.75 -19.68 -13.89
C ALA A 531 -17.76 -19.37 -15.01
N ALA A 532 -19.06 -19.49 -14.75
CA ALA A 532 -20.11 -19.30 -15.76
C ALA A 532 -20.41 -17.82 -16.05
N LEU A 533 -20.15 -16.93 -15.08
CA LEU A 533 -20.29 -15.48 -15.21
C LEU A 533 -19.00 -14.83 -15.75
N LEU A 534 -17.82 -15.30 -15.33
CA LEU A 534 -16.52 -14.79 -15.80
C LEU A 534 -16.12 -15.26 -17.20
N ALA A 535 -16.59 -16.44 -17.64
CA ALA A 535 -16.35 -16.92 -19.00
C ALA A 535 -17.06 -16.10 -20.09
N GLY A 536 -17.99 -15.22 -19.70
CA GLY A 536 -18.95 -14.56 -20.59
C GLY A 536 -19.91 -15.56 -21.25
N GLY A 537 -20.62 -15.10 -22.27
CA GLY A 537 -21.61 -15.91 -22.98
C GLY A 537 -20.98 -17.12 -23.68
N ARG A 538 -21.81 -18.10 -24.00
CA ARG A 538 -21.35 -19.36 -24.62
C ARG A 538 -20.59 -19.05 -25.93
N ASN A 539 -19.43 -19.69 -26.11
CA ASN A 539 -18.52 -19.49 -27.25
C ASN A 539 -18.03 -18.04 -27.42
N LYS A 540 -17.74 -17.35 -26.30
CA LYS A 540 -17.15 -16.01 -26.28
C LYS A 540 -15.82 -15.97 -27.05
N GLN A 541 -15.68 -14.99 -27.94
CA GLN A 541 -14.43 -14.58 -28.56
C GLN A 541 -14.35 -13.05 -28.52
N SER A 542 -13.16 -12.49 -28.33
CA SER A 542 -12.96 -11.03 -28.26
C SER A 542 -11.83 -10.58 -29.18
N VAL A 543 -11.95 -9.33 -29.66
CA VAL A 543 -10.93 -8.65 -30.45
C VAL A 543 -10.75 -7.25 -29.89
N ALA A 544 -9.53 -6.94 -29.45
CA ALA A 544 -9.16 -5.62 -28.98
C ALA A 544 -9.04 -4.60 -30.14
N ILE A 545 -9.42 -3.36 -29.88
CA ILE A 545 -9.23 -2.21 -30.77
C ILE A 545 -8.67 -1.01 -30.01
N ASP A 546 -8.32 0.07 -30.72
CA ASP A 546 -7.77 1.31 -30.14
C ASP A 546 -8.86 2.29 -29.62
N TYR A 547 -10.06 1.79 -29.34
CA TYR A 547 -11.18 2.55 -28.77
C TYR A 547 -11.83 1.76 -27.65
N ILE A 548 -12.34 2.47 -26.65
CA ILE A 548 -13.31 1.93 -25.70
C ILE A 548 -14.61 1.67 -26.44
N VAL A 549 -15.08 0.44 -26.39
CA VAL A 549 -16.26 -0.01 -27.14
C VAL A 549 -17.49 0.13 -26.26
N ASP A 550 -18.49 0.87 -26.75
CA ASP A 550 -19.78 1.02 -26.10
C ASP A 550 -20.92 0.48 -26.98
N GLY A 551 -22.00 0.04 -26.34
CA GLY A 551 -23.18 -0.50 -26.99
C GLY A 551 -23.18 -2.02 -27.25
N GLU A 552 -24.31 -2.48 -27.75
CA GLU A 552 -24.63 -3.89 -28.01
C GLU A 552 -25.50 -4.00 -29.27
N GLN A 553 -25.21 -4.99 -30.12
CA GLN A 553 -25.99 -5.33 -31.30
C GLN A 553 -26.11 -6.84 -31.45
N LYS A 554 -27.24 -7.30 -31.99
CA LYS A 554 -27.49 -8.72 -32.24
C LYS A 554 -27.47 -8.99 -33.74
N VAL A 555 -26.89 -10.14 -34.11
CA VAL A 555 -26.84 -10.59 -35.50
C VAL A 555 -27.18 -12.07 -35.57
N THR A 556 -27.92 -12.45 -36.60
CA THR A 556 -28.28 -13.84 -36.86
C THR A 556 -27.37 -14.42 -37.92
N VAL A 557 -26.79 -15.58 -37.64
CA VAL A 557 -26.05 -16.43 -38.59
C VAL A 557 -26.91 -17.65 -38.90
N ARG A 558 -27.20 -17.88 -40.18
CA ARG A 558 -27.91 -19.08 -40.62
C ARG A 558 -26.91 -20.09 -41.14
N LEU A 559 -26.91 -21.28 -40.54
CA LEU A 559 -26.10 -22.41 -40.97
C LEU A 559 -26.96 -23.33 -41.87
N PRO A 560 -26.35 -23.97 -42.88
CA PRO A 560 -27.03 -24.88 -43.80
C PRO A 560 -27.54 -26.16 -43.13
#